data_AF-A0A9X6BJE2-F1
#
_entry.id   AF-A0A9X6BJE2-F1
#
_cell.length_a   1.000
_cell.length_b   1.000
_cell.length_c   1.000
_cell.angle_alpha   90.00
_cell.angle_beta   90.00
_cell.angle_gamma   90.00
#
_symmetry.space_group_name_H-M   'P 1'
#
loop_
_entity.id
_entity.type
_entity.pdbx_description
1 polymer ?
#
loop_
_entity_poly.entity_id
_entity_poly.type
_entity_poly.pdbx_seq_one_letter_code
_entity_poly.pdbx_strand_id
1 'polypeptide(L)'
;MKSFYNLMAPKRDVNLSLNTDLVAEAKHFTENLSAEVESLLADFVAVKKSEEYSQKNSRHLAAEAWGEFLKSNPSFAEEVSSL
;
A
#
# COMPACT_ATOMS: atom_id res chain seq x y z
N MET A 1 -5.89 -12.70 8.62
CA MET A 1 -5.40 -11.46 7.98
C MET A 1 -4.76 -11.84 6.66
N LYS A 2 -5.03 -11.10 5.57
CA LYS A 2 -4.42 -11.37 4.26
C LYS A 2 -3.02 -10.74 4.26
N SER A 3 -1.97 -11.55 4.27
CA SER A 3 -0.60 -11.03 4.17
C SER A 3 -0.36 -10.45 2.78
N PHE A 4 0.20 -9.24 2.72
CA PHE A 4 0.51 -8.54 1.47
C PHE A 4 1.88 -8.94 0.88
N TYR A 5 2.55 -9.91 1.49
CA TYR A 5 3.85 -10.47 1.13
C TYR A 5 3.85 -11.99 1.29
N ASN A 6 4.85 -12.67 0.71
CA ASN A 6 4.99 -14.12 0.75
C ASN A 6 5.67 -14.57 2.06
N LEU A 7 4.91 -15.22 2.94
CA LEU A 7 5.39 -15.77 4.21
C LEU A 7 6.38 -16.94 4.05
N MET A 8 6.41 -17.58 2.88
CA MET A 8 7.29 -18.71 2.57
C MET A 8 8.55 -18.28 1.82
N ALA A 9 8.74 -16.99 1.56
CA ALA A 9 9.95 -16.51 0.93
C ALA A 9 11.16 -16.72 1.87
N PRO A 10 12.34 -17.10 1.34
CA PRO A 10 13.53 -17.26 2.16
C PRO A 10 13.93 -15.93 2.79
N LYS A 11 14.29 -15.96 4.08
CA LYS A 11 14.82 -14.78 4.78
C LYS A 11 16.16 -14.41 4.15
N ARG A 12 16.35 -13.11 3.91
CA ARG A 12 17.62 -12.53 3.45
C ARG A 12 18.09 -11.58 4.53
N ASP A 13 19.36 -11.68 4.91
CA ASP A 13 19.98 -10.70 5.80
C ASP A 13 20.04 -9.34 5.10
N VAL A 14 19.50 -8.32 5.75
CA VAL A 14 19.47 -6.95 5.26
C VAL A 14 20.30 -6.10 6.22
N ASN A 15 21.29 -5.37 5.70
CA ASN A 15 22.02 -4.39 6.49
C ASN A 15 21.17 -3.12 6.59
N LEU A 16 20.65 -2.85 7.80
CA LEU A 16 19.89 -1.64 8.12
C LEU A 16 20.67 -0.79 9.11
N SER A 17 20.76 0.51 8.81
CA SER A 17 21.26 1.50 9.77
C SER A 17 20.11 1.96 10.66
N LEU A 18 20.13 1.53 11.91
CA LEU A 18 19.17 1.94 12.94
C LEU A 18 19.86 2.77 14.00
N ASN A 19 19.08 3.60 14.70
CA ASN A 19 19.58 4.32 15.86
C ASN A 19 20.01 3.31 16.94
N THR A 20 21.25 3.44 17.44
CA THR A 20 21.84 2.48 18.36
C THR A 20 21.18 2.47 19.74
N ASP A 21 20.71 3.63 20.20
CA ASP A 21 19.99 3.78 21.47
C ASP A 21 18.62 3.09 21.38
N LEU A 22 17.89 3.33 20.29
CA LEU A 22 16.62 2.64 20.02
C LEU A 22 16.78 1.11 19.94
N VAL A 23 17.87 0.62 19.35
CA VAL A 23 18.17 -0.81 19.30
C VAL A 23 18.45 -1.38 20.69
N ALA A 24 19.15 -0.63 21.55
CA ALA A 24 19.40 -1.05 22.93
C ALA A 24 18.08 -1.13 23.72
N GLU A 25 17.24 -0.10 23.62
CA GLU A 25 15.92 -0.05 24.24
C GLU A 25 15.02 -1.19 23.74
N ALA A 26 14.94 -1.40 22.42
CA ALA A 26 14.14 -2.48 21.85
C ALA A 26 14.57 -3.86 22.35
N LYS A 27 15.88 -4.09 22.53
CA LYS A 27 16.41 -5.35 23.08
C LYS A 27 16.06 -5.59 24.55
N HIS A 28 15.62 -4.57 25.29
CA HIS A 28 15.05 -4.78 26.62
C HIS A 28 13.64 -5.38 26.58
N PHE A 29 12.91 -5.20 25.46
CA PHE A 29 11.54 -5.67 25.29
C PHE A 29 11.41 -6.94 24.44
N THR A 30 12.43 -7.29 23.64
CA THR A 30 12.41 -8.49 22.80
C THR A 30 13.76 -9.18 22.71
N GLU A 31 13.74 -10.51 22.72
CA GLU A 31 14.90 -11.35 22.43
C GLU A 31 15.14 -11.52 20.91
N ASN A 32 14.16 -11.14 20.08
CA ASN A 32 14.20 -11.33 18.64
C ASN A 32 13.84 -10.04 17.88
N LEU A 33 14.80 -9.13 17.82
CA LEU A 33 14.66 -7.86 17.11
C LEU A 33 14.29 -8.05 15.63
N SER A 34 14.83 -9.07 14.96
CA SER A 34 14.55 -9.33 13.55
C SER A 34 13.08 -9.67 13.31
N ALA A 35 12.45 -10.45 14.20
CA ALA A 35 11.02 -10.74 14.10
C ALA A 35 10.15 -9.49 14.33
N GLU A 36 10.55 -8.63 15.27
CA GLU A 36 9.84 -7.38 15.55
C GLU A 36 9.90 -6.43 14.34
N VAL A 37 11.09 -6.25 13.77
CA VAL A 37 11.29 -5.44 12.56
C VAL A 37 10.52 -6.03 11.38
N GLU A 38 10.47 -7.36 11.24
CA GLU A 38 9.66 -8.02 10.20
C GLU A 38 8.17 -7.74 10.36
N SER A 39 7.63 -7.77 11.59
CA SER A 39 6.24 -7.43 11.87
C SER A 39 5.93 -5.96 11.57
N LEU A 40 6.80 -5.04 12.02
CA LEU A 40 6.64 -3.60 11.74
C LEU A 40 6.65 -3.31 10.24
N LEU A 41 7.51 -3.99 9.47
CA LEU A 41 7.54 -3.88 8.02
C LEU A 41 6.30 -4.48 7.37
N ALA A 42 5.81 -5.61 7.85
CA ALA A 42 4.58 -6.23 7.36
C ALA A 42 3.38 -5.30 7.53
N ASP A 43 3.24 -4.67 8.70
CA ASP A 43 2.18 -3.72 9.00
C ASP A 43 2.29 -2.46 8.14
N PHE A 44 3.51 -1.91 8.00
CA PHE A 44 3.75 -0.78 7.10
C PHE A 44 3.34 -1.09 5.66
N VAL A 45 3.74 -2.26 5.12
CA VAL A 45 3.38 -2.70 3.77
C VAL A 45 1.87 -2.88 3.64
N ALA A 46 1.21 -3.42 4.66
CA ALA A 46 -0.24 -3.61 4.65
C ALA A 46 -0.99 -2.28 4.55
N VAL A 47 -0.59 -1.28 5.34
CA VAL A 47 -1.14 0.07 5.29
C VAL A 47 -0.95 0.68 3.89
N LYS A 48 0.28 0.64 3.35
CA LYS A 48 0.57 1.21 2.03
C LYS A 48 -0.17 0.53 0.89
N LYS A 49 -0.28 -0.80 0.90
CA LYS A 49 -1.09 -1.51 -0.09
C LYS A 49 -2.55 -1.10 0.00
N SER A 50 -3.11 -1.01 1.20
CA SER A 50 -4.50 -0.58 1.39
C SER A 50 -4.75 0.82 0.85
N GLU A 51 -3.85 1.77 1.11
CA GLU A 51 -3.91 3.13 0.57
C GLU A 51 -3.89 3.12 -0.97
N GLU A 52 -2.98 2.36 -1.59
CA GLU A 52 -2.91 2.22 -3.05
C GLU A 52 -4.17 1.61 -3.63
N TYR A 53 -4.72 0.56 -3.00
CA TYR A 53 -5.98 -0.06 -3.42
C TYR A 53 -7.13 0.94 -3.36
N SER A 54 -7.24 1.71 -2.27
CA SER A 54 -8.28 2.74 -2.13
C SER A 54 -8.16 3.84 -3.19
N GLN A 55 -6.94 4.31 -3.47
CA GLN A 55 -6.71 5.32 -4.50
C GLN A 55 -7.00 4.79 -5.92
N LYS A 56 -6.64 3.54 -6.22
CA LYS A 56 -6.97 2.91 -7.50
C LYS A 56 -8.47 2.76 -7.65
N ASN A 57 -9.16 2.34 -6.60
CA ASN A 57 -10.60 2.15 -6.60
C ASN A 57 -11.35 3.48 -6.80
N SER A 58 -10.94 4.56 -6.12
CA SER A 58 -11.56 5.88 -6.30
C SER A 58 -11.38 6.43 -7.71
N ARG A 59 -10.20 6.24 -8.32
CA ARG A 59 -9.96 6.59 -9.73
C ARG A 59 -10.83 5.79 -10.68
N HIS A 60 -10.98 4.48 -10.43
CA HIS A 60 -11.82 3.62 -11.26
C HIS A 60 -13.28 4.04 -11.19
N LEU A 61 -13.82 4.23 -9.98
CA LEU A 61 -15.19 4.71 -9.78
C LEU A 61 -15.43 6.08 -10.41
N ALA A 62 -14.46 6.99 -10.34
CA ALA A 62 -14.56 8.29 -11.00
C ALA A 62 -14.59 8.16 -12.53
N ALA A 63 -13.78 7.27 -13.11
CA ALA A 63 -13.79 7.01 -14.54
C ALA A 63 -15.10 6.35 -15.00
N GLU A 64 -15.65 5.42 -14.22
CA GLU A 64 -16.95 4.79 -14.50
C GLU A 64 -18.08 5.83 -14.42
N ALA A 65 -18.14 6.63 -13.36
CA ALA A 65 -19.14 7.68 -13.20
C ALA A 65 -19.07 8.73 -14.31
N TRP A 66 -17.86 9.11 -14.73
CA TRP A 66 -17.66 9.99 -15.88
C TRP A 66 -18.16 9.37 -17.18
N GLY A 67 -17.87 8.08 -17.41
CA GLY A 67 -18.36 7.33 -18.57
C GLY A 67 -19.88 7.22 -18.60
N GLU A 68 -20.53 7.02 -17.46
CA GLU A 68 -22.00 7.01 -17.35
C GLU A 68 -22.58 8.40 -17.64
N PHE A 69 -21.99 9.47 -17.09
CA PHE A 69 -22.41 10.83 -17.34
C PHE A 69 -22.40 11.18 -18.84
N LEU A 70 -21.33 10.82 -19.56
CA LEU A 70 -21.22 11.06 -21.00
C LEU A 70 -22.26 10.26 -21.80
N LYS A 71 -22.56 9.02 -21.42
CA LYS A 71 -23.62 8.21 -22.05
C LYS A 71 -25.01 8.82 -21.86
N SER A 72 -25.28 9.38 -20.69
CA SER A 72 -26.55 10.06 -20.39
C SER A 72 -26.65 11.46 -21.01
N ASN A 73 -25.53 12.05 -21.45
CA ASN A 73 -25.47 13.40 -22.02
C ASN A 73 -24.70 13.40 -23.36
N PRO A 74 -25.29 12.85 -24.44
CA PRO A 74 -24.57 12.62 -25.70
C PRO A 74 -24.05 13.89 -26.38
N SER A 75 -24.75 15.02 -26.22
CA SER A 75 -24.33 16.32 -26.78
C SER A 75 -23.01 16.81 -26.17
N PHE A 76 -22.75 16.51 -24.89
CA PHE A 76 -21.48 16.81 -24.24
C PHE A 76 -20.39 15.80 -24.63
N ALA A 77 -20.76 14.55 -24.90
CA ALA A 77 -19.80 13.54 -25.36
C ALA A 77 -19.24 13.84 -26.77
N GLU A 78 -20.07 14.35 -27.68
CA GLU A 78 -19.62 14.81 -29.01
C GLU A 78 -18.65 16.00 -28.93
N GLU A 79 -18.94 16.98 -28.07
CA GLU A 79 -18.08 18.14 -27.86
C GLU A 79 -16.70 17.74 -27.30
N VAL A 80 -16.68 16.89 -26.27
CA VAL A 80 -15.43 16.40 -25.66
C VAL A 80 -14.62 15.50 -26.60
N SER A 81 -15.27 14.74 -27.48
CA SER A 81 -14.58 13.87 -28.45
C SER A 81 -14.01 14.64 -29.65
N SER A 82 -14.37 15.91 -29.82
CA SER A 82 -13.92 16.77 -30.92
C SER A 82 -12.70 17.65 -30.59
N LEU A 83 -12.24 17.62 -29.33
CA LEU A 83 -11.05 18.29 -28.81
C LEU A 83 -9.81 17.39 -28.85
#